data_AF-A0A5B7BFU8-F1
#
_entry.id   AF-A0A5B7BFU8-F1
#
_cell.length_a   1.000
_cell.length_b   1.000
_cell.length_c   1.000
_cell.angle_alpha   90.00
_cell.angle_beta   90.00
_cell.angle_gamma   90.00
#
_symmetry.space_group_name_H-M   'P 1'
#
loop_
_entity.id
_entity.type
_entity.pdbx_description
1 polymer ?
#
loop_
_entity_poly.entity_id
_entity_poly.type
_entity_poly.pdbx_seq_one_letter_code
_entity_poly.pdbx_strand_id
1 'polypeptide(L)'
;TKPKLYPSQKMSSSGTEGDKYRSYLNGEEEKNTQWRFAAPPNYDVVNKLFEEGRTKIWPSGSLEEKVQNLVKTWEMEMFHKVSFDDNKTVDPKKYRFCLNGRKGITLEEKRKLGGGYNSLLQTSLPENFRCYNPAEENADSSHRAFTTAFPRGFALEILQVYSGPPVIVYKFRHWGIMEGREGGVLL
;
A
#
# COMPACT_ATOMS: atom_id res chain seq x y z
N THR A 1 41.34 22.80 -33.15
CA THR A 1 41.32 21.73 -32.11
C THR A 1 39.88 21.51 -31.69
N LYS A 2 39.27 20.38 -32.06
CA LYS A 2 37.87 20.04 -31.75
C LYS A 2 37.77 19.40 -30.35
N PRO A 3 36.77 19.72 -29.52
CA PRO A 3 36.59 19.07 -28.23
C PRO A 3 36.10 17.62 -28.39
N LYS A 4 36.69 16.71 -27.61
CA LYS A 4 36.32 15.28 -27.54
C LYS A 4 35.00 15.14 -26.79
N LEU A 5 33.99 14.57 -27.44
CA LEU A 5 32.77 14.09 -26.80
C LEU A 5 33.06 12.73 -26.14
N TYR A 6 32.83 12.61 -24.84
CA TYR A 6 32.81 11.31 -24.17
C TYR A 6 31.42 10.68 -24.38
N PRO A 7 31.32 9.39 -24.75
CA PRO A 7 30.03 8.72 -24.84
C PRO A 7 29.45 8.59 -23.43
N SER A 8 28.23 9.09 -23.23
CA SER A 8 27.46 8.78 -22.04
C SER A 8 27.22 7.27 -21.99
N GLN A 9 27.58 6.64 -20.88
CA GLN A 9 27.16 5.28 -20.60
C GLN A 9 25.64 5.23 -20.64
N LYS A 10 25.08 4.52 -21.63
CA LYS A 10 23.71 4.05 -21.58
C LYS A 10 23.59 3.20 -20.31
N MET A 11 22.94 3.75 -19.29
CA MET A 11 22.33 2.92 -18.25
C MET A 11 21.35 2.00 -18.97
N SER A 12 21.63 0.71 -18.93
CA SER A 12 20.73 -0.32 -19.40
C SER A 12 19.43 -0.20 -18.62
N SER A 13 18.35 0.16 -19.29
CA SER A 13 17.00 -0.10 -18.78
C SER A 13 16.88 -1.62 -18.66
N SER A 14 17.04 -2.14 -17.45
CA SER A 14 16.58 -3.50 -17.15
C SER A 14 15.11 -3.57 -17.57
N GLY A 15 14.77 -4.58 -18.37
CA GLY A 15 13.41 -4.78 -18.87
C GLY A 15 12.40 -4.69 -17.73
N THR A 16 11.26 -4.06 -18.01
CA THR A 16 10.14 -3.87 -17.09
C THR A 16 9.53 -5.22 -16.71
N GLU A 17 10.20 -5.97 -15.85
CA GLU A 17 9.55 -6.97 -15.03
C GLU A 17 8.68 -6.18 -14.02
N GLY A 18 7.36 -6.35 -14.08
CA GLY A 18 6.43 -5.64 -13.22
C GLY A 18 6.66 -5.96 -11.74
N ASP A 19 5.97 -5.25 -10.83
CA ASP A 19 6.03 -5.57 -9.40
C ASP A 19 5.56 -7.00 -9.15
N LYS A 20 6.35 -7.76 -8.38
CA LYS A 20 6.14 -9.19 -8.11
C LYS A 20 4.88 -9.48 -7.29
N TYR A 21 4.42 -8.54 -6.47
CA TYR A 21 3.35 -8.77 -5.49
C TYR A 21 2.08 -7.97 -5.76
N ARG A 22 2.14 -6.97 -6.63
CA ARG A 22 1.05 -6.05 -6.91
C ARG A 22 0.67 -6.13 -8.37
N SER A 23 -0.53 -6.63 -8.61
CA SER A 23 -1.18 -6.56 -9.91
C SER A 23 -1.62 -5.12 -10.19
N TYR A 24 -1.95 -4.82 -11.46
CA TYR A 24 -2.58 -3.54 -11.84
C TYR A 24 -1.77 -2.29 -11.47
N LEU A 25 -0.43 -2.45 -11.36
CA LEU A 25 0.52 -1.36 -11.18
C LEU A 25 1.11 -0.91 -12.52
N ASN A 26 1.51 -1.88 -13.33
CA ASN A 26 2.10 -1.68 -14.65
C ASN A 26 1.32 -2.54 -15.65
N GLY A 27 0.77 -1.93 -16.70
CA GLY A 27 0.00 -2.62 -17.73
C GLY A 27 -0.56 -1.64 -18.76
N GLU A 28 -1.06 -2.17 -19.89
CA GLU A 28 -1.65 -1.36 -20.95
C GLU A 28 -2.88 -0.57 -20.47
N GLU A 29 -3.71 -1.20 -19.63
CA GLU A 29 -4.89 -0.56 -19.05
C GLU A 29 -4.51 0.50 -18.01
N GLU A 30 -3.38 0.34 -17.34
CA GLU A 30 -2.86 1.26 -16.33
C GLU A 30 -2.17 2.52 -16.91
N LYS A 31 -1.92 2.57 -18.24
CA LYS A 31 -1.28 3.72 -18.89
C LYS A 31 -2.05 5.03 -18.69
N ASN A 32 -3.38 4.94 -18.54
CA ASN A 32 -4.27 6.07 -18.38
C ASN A 32 -4.69 6.30 -16.92
N THR A 33 -4.22 5.45 -15.98
CA THR A 33 -4.55 5.57 -14.56
C THR A 33 -4.09 6.90 -14.02
N GLN A 34 -4.99 7.60 -13.34
CA GLN A 34 -4.67 8.85 -12.66
C GLN A 34 -4.08 8.54 -11.29
N TRP A 35 -2.77 8.71 -11.18
CA TRP A 35 -2.02 8.49 -9.94
C TRP A 35 -2.04 9.73 -9.06
N ARG A 36 -2.34 9.56 -7.77
CA ARG A 36 -2.41 10.64 -6.77
C ARG A 36 -1.13 11.48 -6.71
N PHE A 37 0.02 10.85 -6.90
CA PHE A 37 1.34 11.48 -6.85
C PHE A 37 2.00 11.58 -8.23
N ALA A 38 1.18 11.78 -9.27
CA ALA A 38 1.57 11.98 -10.66
C ALA A 38 2.30 10.83 -11.38
N ALA A 39 2.70 9.77 -10.66
CA ALA A 39 3.36 8.59 -11.21
C ALA A 39 2.94 7.32 -10.47
N PRO A 40 3.05 6.13 -11.10
CA PRO A 40 2.88 4.87 -10.41
C PRO A 40 3.89 4.76 -9.26
N PRO A 41 3.48 4.26 -8.08
CA PRO A 41 4.39 4.08 -6.95
C PRO A 41 5.46 3.02 -7.23
N ASN A 42 6.68 3.25 -6.72
CA ASN A 42 7.74 2.26 -6.68
C ASN A 42 7.72 1.51 -5.34
N TYR A 43 7.75 0.18 -5.37
CA TYR A 43 7.71 -0.69 -4.19
C TYR A 43 8.99 -1.50 -3.96
N ASP A 44 10.07 -1.25 -4.71
CA ASP A 44 11.31 -2.04 -4.66
C ASP A 44 11.89 -2.11 -3.23
N VAL A 45 11.87 -0.98 -2.52
CA VAL A 45 12.40 -0.87 -1.16
C VAL A 45 11.60 -1.72 -0.17
N VAL A 46 10.28 -1.63 -0.19
CA VAL A 46 9.43 -2.43 0.72
C VAL A 46 9.37 -3.89 0.32
N ASN A 47 9.52 -4.21 -0.98
CA ASN A 47 9.61 -5.57 -1.47
C ASN A 47 10.89 -6.25 -0.97
N LYS A 48 12.02 -5.52 -0.98
CA LYS A 48 13.27 -5.98 -0.36
C LYS A 48 13.09 -6.20 1.14
N LEU A 49 12.52 -5.25 1.86
CA LEU A 49 12.23 -5.39 3.30
C LEU A 49 11.33 -6.61 3.59
N PHE A 50 10.32 -6.83 2.74
CA PHE A 50 9.43 -7.98 2.84
C PHE A 50 10.18 -9.30 2.61
N GLU A 51 11.00 -9.39 1.56
CA GLU A 51 11.79 -10.59 1.25
C GLU A 51 12.80 -10.92 2.36
N GLU A 52 13.43 -9.90 2.95
CA GLU A 52 14.38 -10.06 4.07
C GLU A 52 13.69 -10.51 5.38
N GLY A 53 12.43 -10.11 5.61
CA GLY A 53 11.75 -10.31 6.89
C GLY A 53 10.67 -11.40 6.90
N ARG A 54 10.20 -11.87 5.74
CA ARG A 54 9.10 -12.84 5.66
C ARG A 54 9.48 -14.19 6.28
N THR A 55 8.47 -14.86 6.81
CA THR A 55 8.56 -16.20 7.40
C THR A 55 7.83 -17.26 6.59
N LYS A 56 6.99 -16.85 5.64
CA LYS A 56 6.18 -17.70 4.79
C LYS A 56 6.57 -17.51 3.32
N ILE A 57 6.79 -18.64 2.67
CA ILE A 57 6.90 -18.74 1.21
C ILE A 57 5.72 -19.62 0.77
N TRP A 58 4.73 -18.99 0.16
CA TRP A 58 3.53 -19.68 -0.30
C TRP A 58 3.78 -20.37 -1.64
N PRO A 59 3.25 -21.59 -1.87
CA PRO A 59 3.33 -22.23 -3.19
C PRO A 59 2.66 -21.38 -4.25
N SER A 60 3.20 -21.38 -5.46
CA SER A 60 2.61 -20.62 -6.57
C SER A 60 1.19 -21.13 -6.89
N GLY A 61 0.25 -20.21 -7.06
CA GLY A 61 -1.17 -20.48 -7.30
C GLY A 61 -1.99 -20.79 -6.04
N SER A 62 -1.35 -20.91 -4.87
CA SER A 62 -2.02 -21.14 -3.59
C SER A 62 -2.98 -20.00 -3.22
N LEU A 63 -3.94 -20.31 -2.33
CA LEU A 63 -4.87 -19.30 -1.84
C LEU A 63 -4.14 -18.22 -1.04
N GLU A 64 -3.14 -18.61 -0.25
CA GLU A 64 -2.36 -17.71 0.58
C GLU A 64 -1.52 -16.73 -0.23
N GLU A 65 -0.88 -17.20 -1.32
CA GLU A 65 -0.20 -16.32 -2.27
C GLU A 65 -1.18 -15.31 -2.87
N LYS A 66 -2.34 -15.78 -3.33
CA LYS A 66 -3.38 -14.93 -3.93
C LYS A 66 -3.89 -13.89 -2.94
N VAL A 67 -4.19 -14.27 -1.70
CA VAL A 67 -4.65 -13.34 -0.65
C VAL A 67 -3.57 -12.31 -0.34
N GLN A 68 -2.31 -12.73 -0.22
CA GLN A 68 -1.21 -11.79 0.04
C GLN A 68 -1.07 -10.75 -1.06
N ASN A 69 -1.06 -11.19 -2.32
CA ASN A 69 -0.91 -10.28 -3.45
C ASN A 69 -2.16 -9.41 -3.61
N LEU A 70 -3.35 -9.95 -3.34
CA LEU A 70 -4.60 -9.18 -3.37
C LEU A 70 -4.60 -8.05 -2.34
N VAL A 71 -4.20 -8.30 -1.10
CA VAL A 71 -4.16 -7.26 -0.06
C VAL A 71 -3.14 -6.18 -0.41
N LYS A 72 -1.93 -6.56 -0.83
CA LYS A 72 -0.89 -5.61 -1.27
C LYS A 72 -1.33 -4.76 -2.46
N THR A 73 -2.05 -5.36 -3.41
CA THR A 73 -2.63 -4.67 -4.56
C THR A 73 -3.75 -3.73 -4.10
N TRP A 74 -4.64 -4.19 -3.24
CA TRP A 74 -5.74 -3.38 -2.71
C TRP A 74 -5.21 -2.14 -1.98
N GLU A 75 -4.19 -2.28 -1.13
CA GLU A 75 -3.54 -1.13 -0.49
C GLU A 75 -3.04 -0.15 -1.55
N MET A 76 -2.24 -0.62 -2.52
CA MET A 76 -1.73 0.22 -3.61
C MET A 76 -2.84 1.02 -4.30
N GLU A 77 -3.93 0.36 -4.67
CA GLU A 77 -5.08 1.03 -5.31
C GLU A 77 -5.70 2.08 -4.39
N MET A 78 -5.98 1.73 -3.13
CA MET A 78 -6.63 2.63 -2.16
C MET A 78 -5.80 3.87 -1.83
N PHE A 79 -4.47 3.76 -1.84
CA PHE A 79 -3.57 4.87 -1.53
C PHE A 79 -3.25 5.73 -2.76
N HIS A 80 -3.06 5.11 -3.92
CA HIS A 80 -2.45 5.78 -5.07
C HIS A 80 -3.39 6.07 -6.23
N LYS A 81 -4.51 5.34 -6.41
CA LYS A 81 -5.44 5.60 -7.52
C LYS A 81 -6.45 6.70 -7.15
N VAL A 82 -6.66 7.64 -8.06
CA VAL A 82 -7.60 8.76 -7.87
C VAL A 82 -9.02 8.36 -8.24
N SER A 83 -9.22 7.71 -9.40
CA SER A 83 -10.55 7.24 -9.79
C SER A 83 -10.92 5.96 -9.05
N PHE A 84 -12.19 5.83 -8.64
CA PHE A 84 -12.68 4.54 -8.14
C PHE A 84 -12.87 3.51 -9.25
N ASP A 85 -13.06 3.97 -10.49
CA ASP A 85 -13.23 3.09 -11.65
C ASP A 85 -11.92 2.43 -12.07
N ASP A 86 -10.77 2.98 -11.64
CA ASP A 86 -9.45 2.37 -11.85
C ASP A 86 -9.17 1.24 -10.85
N ASN A 87 -10.00 1.06 -9.82
CA ASN A 87 -9.82 -0.01 -8.82
C ASN A 87 -10.32 -1.34 -9.39
N LYS A 88 -9.43 -2.34 -9.41
CA LYS A 88 -9.69 -3.68 -9.95
C LYS A 88 -9.81 -4.74 -8.86
N THR A 89 -9.33 -4.45 -7.65
CA THR A 89 -9.42 -5.40 -6.52
C THR A 89 -10.80 -5.45 -5.87
N VAL A 90 -11.66 -4.46 -6.14
CA VAL A 90 -12.97 -4.31 -5.48
C VAL A 90 -14.02 -3.77 -6.45
N ASP A 91 -15.29 -4.13 -6.23
CA ASP A 91 -16.43 -3.46 -6.87
C ASP A 91 -16.72 -2.16 -6.10
N PRO A 92 -16.53 -0.97 -6.68
CA PRO A 92 -16.64 0.29 -5.96
C PRO A 92 -18.06 0.59 -5.46
N LYS A 93 -19.10 -0.01 -6.06
CA LYS A 93 -20.50 0.16 -5.65
C LYS A 93 -20.85 -0.74 -4.47
N LYS A 94 -20.27 -1.94 -4.42
CA LYS A 94 -20.56 -2.95 -3.37
C LYS A 94 -19.58 -2.94 -2.21
N TYR A 95 -18.40 -2.36 -2.39
CA TYR A 95 -17.35 -2.37 -1.38
C TYR A 95 -17.81 -1.75 -0.05
N ARG A 96 -17.48 -2.43 1.05
CA ARG A 96 -17.66 -1.93 2.41
C ARG A 96 -16.40 -2.22 3.23
N PHE A 97 -15.94 -1.23 3.99
CA PHE A 97 -14.81 -1.34 4.90
C PHE A 97 -15.28 -1.21 6.35
N CYS A 98 -14.80 -2.07 7.24
CA CYS A 98 -15.06 -2.02 8.67
C CYS A 98 -13.74 -2.22 9.42
N LEU A 99 -13.52 -1.42 10.47
CA LEU A 99 -12.35 -1.51 11.33
C LEU A 99 -12.81 -1.77 12.77
N ASN A 100 -12.27 -2.81 13.42
CA ASN A 100 -12.47 -3.07 14.86
C ASN A 100 -13.94 -3.04 15.31
N GLY A 101 -14.85 -3.61 14.50
CA GLY A 101 -16.28 -3.66 14.80
C GLY A 101 -17.04 -2.34 14.60
N ARG A 102 -16.42 -1.29 14.05
CA ARG A 102 -17.09 -0.04 13.69
C ARG A 102 -18.11 -0.24 12.56
N LYS A 103 -18.97 0.76 12.35
CA LYS A 103 -19.90 0.77 11.21
C LYS A 103 -19.13 0.62 9.89
N GLY A 104 -19.63 -0.26 9.01
CA GLY A 104 -19.10 -0.39 7.67
C GLY A 104 -19.32 0.87 6.83
N ILE A 105 -18.29 1.32 6.11
CA ILE A 105 -18.30 2.52 5.28
C ILE A 105 -18.02 2.21 3.80
N THR A 106 -18.52 3.06 2.90
CA THR A 106 -18.26 2.99 1.45
C THR A 106 -16.87 3.54 1.09
N LEU A 107 -16.46 3.38 -0.18
CA LEU A 107 -15.23 4.03 -0.67
C LEU A 107 -15.30 5.56 -0.62
N GLU A 108 -16.45 6.13 -0.91
CA GLU A 108 -16.67 7.59 -0.85
C GLU A 108 -16.54 8.11 0.58
N GLU A 109 -17.14 7.42 1.55
CA GLU A 109 -17.02 7.74 2.97
C GLU A 109 -15.58 7.57 3.44
N LYS A 110 -14.90 6.48 3.05
CA LYS A 110 -13.48 6.26 3.32
C LYS A 110 -12.62 7.42 2.80
N ARG A 111 -12.87 7.91 1.59
CA ARG A 111 -12.15 9.07 1.01
C ARG A 111 -12.43 10.36 1.77
N LYS A 112 -13.67 10.62 2.16
CA LYS A 112 -14.06 11.78 2.98
C LYS A 112 -13.43 11.76 4.37
N LEU A 113 -13.23 10.58 4.94
CA LEU A 113 -12.52 10.38 6.22
C LEU A 113 -11.01 10.55 6.11
N GLY A 114 -10.46 11.08 5.01
CA GLY A 114 -9.00 11.22 4.85
C GLY A 114 -8.32 10.00 4.25
N GLY A 115 -9.05 9.06 3.65
CA GLY A 115 -8.47 8.01 2.80
C GLY A 115 -7.73 6.91 3.56
N GLY A 116 -6.65 6.41 2.95
CA GLY A 116 -5.99 5.14 3.32
C GLY A 116 -5.66 4.98 4.80
N TYR A 117 -4.58 5.60 5.29
CA TYR A 117 -4.12 5.43 6.68
C TYR A 117 -5.16 5.96 7.67
N ASN A 118 -5.81 7.08 7.35
CA ASN A 118 -6.78 7.66 8.26
C ASN A 118 -7.99 6.74 8.51
N SER A 119 -8.44 5.99 7.49
CA SER A 119 -9.49 4.99 7.67
C SER A 119 -9.02 3.74 8.44
N LEU A 120 -7.75 3.37 8.32
CA LEU A 120 -7.15 2.19 8.97
C LEU A 120 -6.77 2.44 10.44
N LEU A 121 -6.54 3.69 10.82
CA LEU A 121 -6.05 4.10 12.15
C LEU A 121 -7.13 4.78 13.00
N GLN A 122 -8.41 4.57 12.68
CA GLN A 122 -9.52 5.08 13.50
C GLN A 122 -9.48 4.48 14.91
N THR A 123 -9.37 5.34 15.91
CA THR A 123 -9.16 4.95 17.31
C THR A 123 -10.24 5.49 18.24
N SER A 124 -10.49 4.78 19.33
CA SER A 124 -11.34 5.25 20.45
C SER A 124 -10.49 5.63 21.67
N LEU A 125 -9.15 5.62 21.54
CA LEU A 125 -8.26 6.04 22.60
C LEU A 125 -8.49 7.52 22.95
N PRO A 126 -8.37 7.90 24.24
CA PRO A 126 -8.30 9.31 24.63
C PRO A 126 -7.16 10.03 23.91
N GLU A 127 -7.36 11.32 23.59
CA GLU A 127 -6.45 12.10 22.75
C GLU A 127 -5.00 12.11 23.26
N ASN A 128 -4.82 12.23 24.58
CA ASN A 128 -3.51 12.21 25.23
C ASN A 128 -2.74 10.88 25.10
N PHE A 129 -3.39 9.81 24.63
CA PHE A 129 -2.75 8.51 24.36
C PHE A 129 -2.61 8.21 22.86
N ARG A 130 -2.93 9.17 21.99
CA ARG A 130 -2.80 9.00 20.55
C ARG A 130 -1.42 9.43 20.09
N CYS A 131 -0.69 8.50 19.48
CA CYS A 131 0.51 8.79 18.69
C CYS A 131 0.18 9.37 17.30
N TYR A 132 -1.05 9.13 16.82
CA TYR A 132 -1.59 9.59 15.55
C TYR A 132 -3.04 10.03 15.77
N ASN A 133 -3.40 11.26 15.38
CA ASN A 133 -4.75 11.79 15.57
C ASN A 133 -5.53 11.82 14.24
N PRO A 134 -6.44 10.86 13.99
CA PRO A 134 -7.13 10.82 12.70
C PRO A 134 -8.07 12.00 12.45
N ALA A 135 -8.43 12.75 13.49
CA ALA A 135 -9.29 13.93 13.38
C ALA A 135 -8.57 15.15 12.77
N GLU A 136 -7.24 15.18 12.82
CA GLU A 136 -6.41 16.30 12.36
C GLU A 136 -5.75 16.02 11.00
N GLU A 137 -5.88 14.78 10.52
CA GLU A 137 -5.18 14.27 9.34
C GLU A 137 -6.11 14.17 8.13
N ASN A 138 -5.58 14.49 6.96
CA ASN A 138 -6.22 14.26 5.67
C ASN A 138 -5.44 13.20 4.86
N ALA A 139 -5.89 12.92 3.64
CA ALA A 139 -5.27 11.87 2.80
C ALA A 139 -3.79 12.12 2.50
N ASP A 140 -3.39 13.38 2.34
CA ASP A 140 -2.01 13.70 1.97
C ASP A 140 -1.13 13.82 3.22
N SER A 141 -1.61 14.43 4.29
CA SER A 141 -0.86 14.55 5.54
C SER A 141 -0.66 13.18 6.21
N SER A 142 -1.69 12.33 6.24
CA SER A 142 -1.56 10.96 6.75
C SER A 142 -0.60 10.10 5.93
N HIS A 143 -0.62 10.23 4.60
CA HIS A 143 0.33 9.52 3.74
C HIS A 143 1.76 10.00 3.97
N ARG A 144 1.98 11.32 4.08
CA ARG A 144 3.30 11.88 4.39
C ARG A 144 3.81 11.46 5.76
N ALA A 145 2.98 11.54 6.80
CA ALA A 145 3.35 11.13 8.16
C ALA A 145 3.83 9.68 8.17
N PHE A 146 3.07 8.77 7.55
CA PHE A 146 3.38 7.34 7.55
C PHE A 146 4.63 7.01 6.72
N THR A 147 4.75 7.59 5.51
CA THR A 147 5.92 7.34 4.63
C THR A 147 7.19 8.01 5.13
N THR A 148 7.07 9.09 5.92
CA THR A 148 8.21 9.71 6.61
C THR A 148 8.64 8.87 7.80
N ALA A 149 7.71 8.33 8.59
CA ALA A 149 8.01 7.46 9.73
C ALA A 149 8.68 6.14 9.29
N PHE A 150 8.20 5.56 8.19
CA PHE A 150 8.69 4.31 7.62
C PHE A 150 9.24 4.51 6.20
N PRO A 151 10.44 5.12 6.04
CA PRO A 151 10.99 5.42 4.72
C PRO A 151 11.32 4.16 3.91
N ARG A 152 11.49 3.01 4.58
CA ARG A 152 11.67 1.68 3.95
C ARG A 152 10.36 0.97 3.60
N GLY A 153 9.23 1.62 3.89
CA GLY A 153 7.89 1.06 3.79
C GLY A 153 7.50 0.22 5.00
N PHE A 154 6.26 -0.27 4.95
CA PHE A 154 5.63 -1.08 5.99
C PHE A 154 5.17 -2.40 5.36
N ALA A 155 6.01 -3.41 5.48
CA ALA A 155 5.81 -4.70 4.83
C ALA A 155 4.58 -5.40 5.42
N LEU A 156 3.79 -6.06 4.57
CA LEU A 156 2.66 -6.91 4.95
C LEU A 156 2.99 -8.37 4.61
N GLU A 157 2.72 -9.27 5.54
CA GLU A 157 2.78 -10.72 5.32
C GLU A 157 1.50 -11.41 5.78
N ILE A 158 0.95 -12.25 4.91
CA ILE A 158 -0.11 -13.20 5.30
C ILE A 158 0.55 -14.41 5.95
N LEU A 159 0.17 -14.68 7.21
CA LEU A 159 0.72 -15.77 8.02
C LEU A 159 -0.07 -17.06 7.87
N GLN A 160 -1.39 -16.94 7.66
CA GLN A 160 -2.30 -18.06 7.50
C GLN A 160 -3.62 -17.59 6.88
N VAL A 161 -4.20 -18.37 5.98
CA VAL A 161 -5.59 -18.21 5.53
C VAL A 161 -6.43 -19.32 6.17
N TYR A 162 -7.49 -18.94 6.87
CA TYR A 162 -8.38 -19.86 7.58
C TYR A 162 -9.57 -20.33 6.76
N SER A 163 -10.00 -19.54 5.78
CA SER A 163 -11.15 -19.86 4.93
C SER A 163 -10.98 -19.35 3.50
N GLY A 164 -11.56 -20.09 2.55
CA GLY A 164 -11.60 -19.72 1.13
C GLY A 164 -12.87 -18.97 0.74
N PRO A 165 -13.00 -18.58 -0.55
CA PRO A 165 -14.19 -17.91 -1.06
C PRO A 165 -15.50 -18.67 -0.74
N PRO A 166 -16.62 -17.96 -0.49
CA PRO A 166 -16.80 -16.51 -0.69
C PRO A 166 -16.33 -15.63 0.47
N VAL A 167 -15.99 -16.20 1.63
CA VAL A 167 -15.59 -15.45 2.82
C VAL A 167 -14.18 -15.84 3.22
N ILE A 168 -13.23 -14.93 3.01
CA ILE A 168 -11.82 -15.15 3.36
C ILE A 168 -11.54 -14.54 4.73
N VAL A 169 -11.03 -15.36 5.64
CA VAL A 169 -10.50 -14.96 6.94
C VAL A 169 -9.01 -15.31 6.96
N TYR A 170 -8.17 -14.38 7.38
CA TYR A 170 -6.72 -14.59 7.38
C TYR A 170 -6.07 -13.91 8.59
N LYS A 171 -4.89 -14.42 8.97
CA LYS A 171 -3.98 -13.82 9.93
C LYS A 171 -2.84 -13.16 9.16
N PHE A 172 -2.49 -11.94 9.55
CA PHE A 172 -1.41 -11.18 8.93
C PHE A 172 -0.53 -10.51 10.00
N ARG A 173 0.60 -9.99 9.57
CA ARG A 173 1.43 -9.06 10.33
C ARG A 173 1.94 -7.94 9.43
N HIS A 174 2.25 -6.81 10.03
CA HIS A 174 3.06 -5.77 9.41
C HIS A 174 4.34 -5.49 10.20
N TRP A 175 5.35 -4.96 9.52
CA TRP A 175 6.52 -4.38 10.17
C TRP A 175 7.15 -3.29 9.30
N GLY A 176 7.77 -2.33 9.96
CA GLY A 176 8.60 -1.29 9.37
C GLY A 176 9.69 -0.91 10.36
N ILE A 177 10.71 -0.20 9.89
CA ILE A 177 11.77 0.31 10.76
C ILE A 177 11.59 1.82 10.83
N MET A 178 11.42 2.32 12.05
CA MET A 178 11.17 3.73 12.31
C MET A 178 12.49 4.49 12.27
N GLU A 179 12.83 5.01 11.10
CA GLU A 179 14.08 5.74 10.83
C GLU A 179 13.81 7.18 10.39
N GLY A 180 12.54 7.59 10.35
CA GLY A 180 12.10 8.94 10.01
C GLY A 180 12.62 10.01 10.97
N ARG A 181 12.96 11.18 10.42
CA ARG A 181 13.49 12.33 11.18
C ARG A 181 12.48 12.99 12.12
N GLU A 182 11.20 12.71 11.99
CA GLU A 182 10.17 13.17 12.92
C GLU A 182 9.95 12.11 14.01
N GLY A 183 10.75 12.20 15.07
CA GLY A 183 10.70 11.30 16.24
C GLY A 183 9.47 11.50 17.13
N GLY A 184 8.26 11.37 16.58
CA GLY A 184 7.02 11.61 17.33
C GLY A 184 5.84 10.68 17.02
N VAL A 185 5.86 9.89 15.94
CA VAL A 185 4.73 9.02 15.59
C VAL A 185 5.15 7.56 15.73
N LEU A 186 5.07 7.05 16.95
CA LEU A 186 5.13 5.61 17.23
C LEU A 186 3.79 4.97 16.87
N LEU A 187 3.65 4.47 15.64
CA LEU A 187 2.48 3.70 15.17
C LEU A 187 2.45 2.27 15.74
#